data_AF-A0A1J4X535-F1
#
_entry.id   AF-A0A1J4X535-F1
#
_cell.length_a   1.000
_cell.length_b   1.000
_cell.length_c   1.000
_cell.angle_alpha   90.00
_cell.angle_beta   90.00
_cell.angle_gamma   90.00
#
_symmetry.space_group_name_H-M   'P 1'
#
loop_
_entity.id
_entity.type
_entity.pdbx_description
1 polymer ?
#
loop_
_entity_poly.entity_id
_entity_poly.type
_entity_poly.pdbx_seq_one_letter_code
_entity_poly.pdbx_strand_id
1 'polypeptide(L)'
;MVSMGKRFLVGCTLGAALALAPLQYGLGAIGAHEVRADDNFDAHMKEFQLILKKLKMALDGTRDLDQLEKAGMSHEDVDRMKRAMERKIKKLTDQAMESISTL
;
A
#
# COMPACT_ATOMS: atom_id res chain seq x y z
N MET A 1 38.91 -19.85 -15.66
CA MET A 1 38.19 -21.06 -16.12
C MET A 1 37.39 -21.59 -14.94
N VAL A 2 36.08 -21.37 -14.94
CA VAL A 2 35.05 -22.40 -15.16
C VAL A 2 34.89 -23.34 -13.95
N SER A 3 33.87 -22.99 -13.15
CA SER A 3 32.70 -23.82 -12.86
C SER A 3 32.68 -24.85 -11.73
N MET A 4 31.55 -24.77 -10.99
CA MET A 4 30.75 -25.84 -10.37
C MET A 4 31.40 -26.66 -9.25
N GLY A 5 30.83 -26.80 -8.06
CA GLY A 5 29.42 -26.80 -7.69
C GLY A 5 29.07 -28.16 -7.06
N LYS A 6 28.46 -28.15 -5.87
CA LYS A 6 27.53 -29.17 -5.29
C LYS A 6 27.39 -28.83 -3.80
N ARG A 7 26.27 -28.24 -3.38
CA ARG A 7 24.98 -28.88 -3.06
C ARG A 7 25.07 -29.84 -1.88
N PHE A 8 24.20 -29.53 -0.92
CA PHE A 8 23.49 -30.39 0.03
C PHE A 8 24.00 -30.47 1.46
N LEU A 9 23.19 -29.79 2.29
CA LEU A 9 22.52 -30.32 3.47
C LEU A 9 23.39 -30.58 4.70
N VAL A 10 22.98 -29.95 5.81
CA VAL A 10 22.66 -30.60 7.10
C VAL A 10 22.66 -29.52 8.18
N GLY A 11 21.67 -29.57 9.08
CA GLY A 11 21.88 -29.12 10.45
C GLY A 11 21.01 -27.96 10.91
N CYS A 12 19.74 -28.27 11.14
CA CYS A 12 18.87 -27.53 12.05
C CYS A 12 19.45 -27.57 13.48
N THR A 13 19.86 -26.44 14.06
CA THR A 13 19.89 -26.27 15.52
C THR A 13 19.60 -24.82 15.91
N LEU A 14 18.45 -24.67 16.57
CA LEU A 14 18.12 -23.75 17.66
C LEU A 14 19.05 -22.55 17.89
N GLY A 15 18.51 -21.35 17.63
CA GLY A 15 19.05 -20.08 18.12
C GLY A 15 18.01 -18.98 17.97
N ALA A 16 17.16 -18.81 18.99
CA ALA A 16 16.23 -17.70 19.06
C ALA A 16 16.98 -16.38 19.26
N ALA A 17 16.90 -15.48 18.29
CA ALA A 17 17.00 -14.03 18.54
C ALA A 17 16.33 -13.28 17.40
N LEU A 18 15.27 -12.57 17.80
CA LEU A 18 14.47 -11.62 17.06
C LEU A 18 15.36 -10.58 16.34
N ALA A 19 15.66 -10.79 15.06
CA ALA A 19 16.26 -9.77 14.21
C ALA A 19 15.19 -9.27 13.25
N LEU A 20 14.56 -8.16 13.64
CA LEU A 20 13.64 -7.40 12.80
C LEU A 20 14.47 -6.76 11.68
N ALA A 21 14.63 -7.46 10.55
CA ALA A 21 15.23 -6.89 9.36
C ALA A 21 14.20 -5.97 8.67
N PRO A 22 14.52 -4.70 8.38
CA PRO A 22 13.73 -3.94 7.43
C PRO A 22 13.93 -4.55 6.04
N LEU A 23 12.81 -4.95 5.42
CA LEU A 23 12.74 -5.41 4.04
C LEU A 23 13.26 -4.32 3.10
N GLN A 24 14.53 -4.46 2.73
CA GLN A 24 15.19 -3.77 1.63
C GLN A 24 14.57 -4.24 0.30
N TYR A 25 13.52 -3.55 -0.16
CA TYR A 25 13.16 -3.58 -1.57
C TYR A 25 14.08 -2.60 -2.31
N GLY A 26 15.14 -3.14 -2.91
CA GLY A 26 15.94 -2.43 -3.90
C GLY A 26 15.21 -2.41 -5.25
N LEU A 27 15.06 -1.22 -5.84
CA LEU A 27 14.85 -1.10 -7.27
C LEU A 27 15.35 0.27 -7.77
N GLY A 28 16.41 0.22 -8.59
CA GLY A 28 16.67 1.22 -9.64
C GLY A 28 17.41 2.49 -9.24
N ALA A 29 18.74 2.41 -9.26
CA ALA A 29 19.55 3.57 -9.62
C ALA A 29 19.27 3.92 -11.09
N ILE A 30 18.54 5.00 -11.34
CA ILE A 30 18.47 5.67 -12.65
C ILE A 30 18.77 7.14 -12.38
N GLY A 31 19.79 7.64 -13.09
CA GLY A 31 20.46 8.92 -12.86
C GLY A 31 19.51 10.11 -12.69
N ALA A 32 19.84 10.93 -11.70
CA ALA A 32 19.25 12.24 -11.49
C ALA A 32 19.66 13.16 -12.65
N HIS A 33 18.78 13.27 -13.64
CA HIS A 33 18.72 14.46 -14.47
C HIS A 33 17.85 15.46 -13.69
N GLU A 34 18.50 16.38 -12.96
CA GLU A 34 17.82 17.44 -12.20
C GLU A 34 17.13 18.41 -13.16
N VAL A 35 15.91 18.06 -13.55
CA VAL A 35 14.90 19.07 -13.89
C VAL A 35 14.43 19.60 -12.54
N ARG A 36 14.83 20.83 -12.22
CA ARG A 36 14.40 21.53 -11.01
C ARG A 36 12.91 21.85 -11.14
N ALA A 37 12.09 20.83 -10.89
CA ALA A 37 10.66 20.97 -10.65
C ALA A 37 10.49 21.78 -9.35
N ASP A 38 9.45 22.61 -9.33
CA ASP A 38 9.04 23.28 -8.10
C ASP A 38 8.73 22.21 -7.04
N ASP A 39 9.55 22.12 -5.99
CA ASP A 39 9.48 21.05 -4.99
C ASP A 39 8.08 20.93 -4.35
N ASN A 40 7.34 22.04 -4.31
CA ASN A 40 5.96 22.08 -3.84
C ASN A 40 4.99 21.39 -4.80
N PHE A 41 5.09 21.63 -6.11
CA PHE A 41 4.25 20.97 -7.10
C PHE A 41 4.42 19.45 -7.08
N ASP A 42 5.65 18.97 -6.97
CA ASP A 42 5.97 17.54 -6.86
C ASP A 42 5.43 16.91 -5.56
N ALA A 43 5.49 17.65 -4.45
CA ALA A 43 4.92 17.21 -3.17
C ALA A 43 3.39 17.09 -3.25
N HIS A 44 2.69 18.09 -3.80
CA HIS A 44 1.25 18.07 -3.99
C HIS A 44 0.80 16.95 -4.94
N MET A 45 1.57 16.72 -6.02
CA MET A 45 1.28 15.63 -6.96
C MET A 45 1.44 14.24 -6.31
N LYS A 46 2.48 14.05 -5.47
CA LYS A 46 2.66 12.81 -4.70
C LYS A 46 1.54 12.59 -3.70
N GLU A 47 1.09 13.64 -3.01
CA GLU A 47 -0.04 13.57 -2.09
C GLU A 47 -1.33 13.19 -2.81
N PHE A 48 -1.63 13.83 -3.93
CA PHE A 48 -2.79 13.51 -4.76
C PHE A 48 -2.79 12.05 -5.23
N GLN A 49 -1.65 11.56 -5.74
CA GLN A 49 -1.50 10.14 -6.13
C GLN A 49 -1.73 9.19 -4.95
N LEU A 50 -1.29 9.56 -3.74
CA LEU A 50 -1.52 8.77 -2.54
C LEU A 50 -3.02 8.73 -2.16
N ILE A 51 -3.73 9.85 -2.28
CA ILE A 51 -5.17 9.92 -2.04
C ILE A 51 -5.91 9.02 -3.02
N LEU A 52 -5.58 9.08 -4.32
CA LEU A 52 -6.16 8.19 -5.33
C LEU A 52 -5.91 6.71 -5.03
N LYS A 53 -4.69 6.36 -4.59
CA LYS A 53 -4.37 4.98 -4.20
C LYS A 53 -5.22 4.53 -3.00
N LYS A 54 -5.39 5.38 -1.99
CA LYS A 54 -6.24 5.10 -0.83
C LYS A 54 -7.71 4.94 -1.22
N LEU A 55 -8.18 5.74 -2.17
CA LEU A 55 -9.55 5.67 -2.67
C LEU A 55 -9.81 4.34 -3.39
N LYS A 56 -8.88 3.92 -4.27
CA LYS A 56 -8.95 2.61 -4.92
C LYS A 56 -9.01 1.47 -3.89
N MET A 57 -8.12 1.47 -2.90
CA MET A 57 -8.12 0.44 -1.86
C MET A 57 -9.41 0.43 -1.02
N ALA A 58 -10.00 1.60 -0.75
CA ALA A 58 -11.26 1.68 -0.03
C ALA A 58 -12.42 1.11 -0.85
N LEU A 59 -12.45 1.36 -2.17
CA LEU A 59 -13.44 0.78 -3.08
C LEU A 59 -13.29 -0.73 -3.19
N ASP A 60 -12.06 -1.24 -3.37
CA ASP A 60 -11.82 -2.69 -3.40
C ASP A 60 -12.26 -3.35 -2.09
N GLY A 61 -11.95 -2.71 -0.95
CA GLY A 61 -12.37 -3.17 0.38
C GLY A 61 -13.88 -3.28 0.55
N THR A 62 -14.71 -2.46 -0.13
CA THR A 62 -16.18 -2.64 -0.07
C THR A 62 -16.65 -3.95 -0.69
N ARG A 63 -16.00 -4.43 -1.76
CA ARG A 63 -16.32 -5.73 -2.37
C ARG A 63 -15.96 -6.89 -1.45
N ASP A 64 -14.91 -6.72 -0.64
CA ASP A 64 -14.51 -7.72 0.34
C ASP A 64 -15.50 -7.82 1.51
N LEU A 65 -16.18 -6.71 1.87
CA LEU A 65 -17.24 -6.74 2.89
C LEU A 65 -18.42 -7.63 2.48
N ASP A 66 -18.79 -7.66 1.21
CA ASP A 66 -19.81 -8.59 0.70
C ASP A 66 -19.37 -10.05 0.80
N GLN A 67 -18.07 -10.31 0.71
CA GLN A 67 -17.52 -11.66 0.91
C GLN A 67 -17.52 -12.04 2.39
N LEU A 68 -17.31 -11.09 3.30
CA LEU A 68 -17.39 -11.33 4.75
C LEU A 68 -18.82 -11.71 5.18
N GLU A 69 -19.84 -11.07 4.60
CA GLU A 69 -21.23 -11.44 4.83
C GLU A 69 -21.51 -12.89 4.41
N LYS A 70 -21.03 -13.27 3.21
CA LYS A 70 -21.13 -14.65 2.70
C LYS A 70 -20.32 -15.66 3.52
N ALA A 71 -19.23 -15.21 4.15
CA ALA A 71 -18.42 -16.01 5.06
C ALA A 71 -19.02 -16.15 6.47
N GLY A 72 -20.18 -15.53 6.74
CA GLY A 72 -20.93 -15.67 7.99
C GLY A 72 -20.78 -14.51 8.98
N MET A 73 -20.21 -13.37 8.56
CA MET A 73 -20.28 -12.13 9.36
C MET A 73 -21.72 -11.64 9.44
N SER A 74 -22.11 -11.05 10.58
CA SER A 74 -23.46 -10.53 10.75
C SER A 74 -23.73 -9.39 9.75
N HIS A 75 -24.92 -9.38 9.16
CA HIS A 75 -25.32 -8.33 8.23
C HIS A 75 -25.22 -6.94 8.86
N GLU A 76 -25.55 -6.82 10.15
CA GLU A 76 -25.48 -5.55 10.89
C GLU A 76 -24.04 -5.02 11.00
N ASP A 77 -23.06 -5.89 11.25
CA ASP A 77 -21.66 -5.50 11.33
C ASP A 77 -21.10 -5.15 9.94
N VAL A 78 -21.44 -5.92 8.92
CA VAL A 78 -21.08 -5.63 7.53
C VAL A 78 -21.66 -4.29 7.09
N ASP A 79 -22.92 -4.02 7.42
CA ASP A 79 -23.58 -2.76 7.08
C ASP A 79 -22.97 -1.57 7.83
N ARG A 80 -22.63 -1.72 9.12
CA ARG A 80 -21.83 -0.71 9.85
C ARG A 80 -20.51 -0.42 9.16
N MET A 81 -19.80 -1.45 8.70
CA MET A 81 -18.53 -1.32 7.99
C MET A 81 -18.70 -0.68 6.62
N LYS A 82 -19.73 -1.04 5.85
CA LYS A 82 -20.08 -0.43 4.56
C LYS A 82 -20.29 1.07 4.72
N ARG A 83 -21.16 1.48 5.66
CA ARG A 83 -21.39 2.91 5.96
C ARG A 83 -20.13 3.63 6.40
N ALA A 84 -19.27 2.98 7.18
CA ALA A 84 -17.99 3.57 7.58
C ALA A 84 -17.03 3.74 6.39
N MET A 85 -17.00 2.77 5.47
CA MET A 85 -16.19 2.82 4.26
C MET A 85 -16.68 3.88 3.30
N GLU A 86 -18.00 4.00 3.11
CA GLU A 86 -18.63 5.08 2.33
C GLU A 86 -18.22 6.47 2.85
N ARG A 87 -18.28 6.67 4.17
CA ARG A 87 -17.81 7.93 4.80
C ARG A 87 -16.32 8.18 4.52
N LYS A 88 -15.49 7.14 4.56
CA LYS A 88 -14.06 7.24 4.28
C LYS A 88 -13.80 7.56 2.80
N ILE A 89 -14.52 6.93 1.88
CA ILE A 89 -14.46 7.21 0.44
C ILE A 89 -14.82 8.68 0.20
N LYS A 90 -15.95 9.14 0.75
CA LYS A 90 -16.36 10.55 0.63
C LYS A 90 -15.28 11.50 1.13
N LYS A 91 -14.70 11.24 2.31
CA LYS A 91 -13.60 12.07 2.84
C LYS A 91 -12.38 12.10 1.91
N LEU A 92 -11.97 10.96 1.37
CA LEU A 92 -10.85 10.88 0.44
C LEU A 92 -11.16 11.59 -0.89
N THR A 93 -12.40 11.51 -1.38
CA THR A 93 -12.85 12.29 -2.55
C THR A 93 -12.80 13.78 -2.29
N ASP A 94 -13.32 14.24 -1.15
CA ASP A 94 -13.30 15.65 -0.76
C ASP A 94 -11.84 16.17 -0.66
N GLN A 95 -10.94 15.38 -0.06
CA GLN A 95 -9.50 15.69 0.00
C GLN A 95 -8.84 15.72 -1.39
N ALA A 96 -9.18 14.80 -2.28
CA ALA A 96 -8.64 14.81 -3.64
C ALA A 96 -9.07 16.06 -4.42
N MET A 97 -10.33 16.48 -4.26
CA MET A 97 -10.86 17.71 -4.86
C MET A 97 -10.18 18.95 -4.28
N GLU A 98 -9.96 18.98 -2.97
CA GLU A 98 -9.22 20.05 -2.30
C GLU A 98 -7.79 20.13 -2.85
N SER A 99 -7.08 19.00 -2.93
CA SER A 99 -5.72 18.96 -3.49
C SER A 99 -5.65 19.48 -4.93
N ILE A 100 -6.64 19.16 -5.78
CA ILE A 100 -6.71 19.71 -7.15
C ILE A 100 -6.97 21.22 -7.13
N SER A 101 -7.82 21.72 -6.23
CA SER A 101 -8.16 23.14 -6.15
C SER A 101 -7.04 24.04 -5.64
N THR A 102 -6.13 23.47 -4.84
CA THR A 102 -4.97 24.16 -4.27
C THR A 102 -3.71 24.07 -5.13
N LEU A 103 -3.78 23.29 -6.22
CA LEU A 103 -2.73 23.08 -7.23
C LEU A 103 -2.74 24.21 -8.26
#